data_AF-A0AAE8SPQ4-F1
#
_entry.id   AF-A0AAE8SPQ4-F1
#
_cell.length_a   1.000
_cell.length_b   1.000
_cell.length_c   1.000
_cell.angle_alpha   90.00
_cell.angle_beta   90.00
_cell.angle_gamma   90.00
#
_symmetry.space_group_name_H-M   'P 1'
#
loop_
_entity.id
_entity.type
_entity.pdbx_description
1 polymer ?
#
loop_
_entity_poly.entity_id
_entity_poly.type
_entity_poly.pdbx_seq_one_letter_code
_entity_poly.pdbx_strand_id
1 'polypeptide(L)'
;MASSLLLKAKSPYREFTYKPINKYNIYRPPFDMPVIITDRDGSLIYEHEGRGLLYTIITYNNIEFLEKYFAINPRAIPNLFELPDDNEAIYDFGD
;
A
#
# COMPACT_ATOMS: atom_id res chain seq x y z
N MET A 1 -19.73 -23.44 23.22
CA MET A 1 -19.66 -23.04 21.80
C MET A 1 -20.68 -21.92 21.56
N ALA A 2 -20.31 -20.68 21.86
CA ALA A 2 -21.10 -19.52 21.48
C ALA A 2 -20.36 -18.86 20.33
N SER A 3 -20.88 -19.07 19.13
CA SER A 3 -20.45 -18.48 17.88
C SER A 3 -20.09 -17.02 18.09
N SER A 4 -18.84 -16.69 17.78
CA SER A 4 -18.35 -15.31 17.67
C SER A 4 -19.15 -14.59 16.60
N LEU A 5 -20.33 -14.10 16.99
CA LEU A 5 -20.95 -12.94 16.37
C LEU A 5 -20.07 -11.73 16.71
N LEU A 6 -18.83 -11.76 16.21
CA LEU A 6 -18.12 -10.57 15.80
C LEU A 6 -19.11 -9.89 14.87
N LEU A 7 -19.89 -8.95 15.41
CA LEU A 7 -20.40 -7.81 14.67
C LEU A 7 -19.39 -7.57 13.57
N LYS A 8 -19.79 -7.76 12.30
CA LYS A 8 -18.96 -7.44 11.14
C LYS A 8 -18.57 -5.98 11.32
N ALA A 9 -17.49 -5.76 12.06
CA ALA A 9 -16.95 -4.46 12.34
C ALA A 9 -16.63 -3.96 10.95
N LYS A 10 -17.36 -2.90 10.58
CA LYS A 10 -17.36 -2.34 9.24
C LYS A 10 -15.90 -2.25 8.79
N SER A 11 -15.59 -2.84 7.64
CA SER A 11 -14.21 -2.89 7.18
C SER A 11 -13.58 -1.50 7.19
N PRO A 12 -12.37 -1.33 7.75
CA PRO A 12 -11.70 -0.03 7.75
C PRO A 12 -11.43 0.46 6.33
N TYR A 13 -11.52 -0.44 5.34
CA TYR A 13 -11.21 -0.15 3.95
C TYR A 13 -12.43 0.21 3.09
N ARG A 14 -13.59 0.47 3.72
CA ARG A 14 -14.83 0.72 2.96
C ARG A 14 -14.73 1.92 2.00
N GLU A 15 -13.91 2.91 2.32
CA GLU A 15 -13.67 4.06 1.43
C GLU A 15 -13.00 3.66 0.11
N PHE A 16 -12.24 2.57 0.14
CA PHE A 16 -11.50 2.06 -1.00
C PHE A 16 -12.32 1.14 -1.91
N THR A 17 -13.59 0.86 -1.59
CA THR A 17 -14.43 0.03 -2.47
C THR A 17 -14.92 0.78 -3.71
N TYR A 18 -14.82 2.11 -3.69
CA TYR A 18 -15.06 2.92 -4.87
C TYR A 18 -13.86 2.83 -5.81
N LYS A 19 -14.13 2.36 -7.03
CA LYS A 19 -13.15 2.34 -8.09
C LYS A 19 -12.69 3.78 -8.36
N PRO A 20 -11.38 4.09 -8.27
CA PRO A 20 -10.89 5.43 -8.56
C PRO A 20 -11.23 5.78 -10.02
N ILE A 21 -11.82 6.96 -10.21
CA ILE A 21 -12.06 7.53 -11.55
C ILE A 21 -10.69 8.00 -12.03
N ASN A 22 -9.98 7.14 -12.75
CA ASN A 22 -8.66 7.47 -13.28
C ASN A 22 -8.80 8.51 -14.39
N LYS A 23 -8.74 9.79 -14.01
CA LYS A 23 -8.79 10.94 -14.95
C LYS A 23 -7.49 11.08 -15.76
N TYR A 24 -6.44 10.35 -15.39
CA TYR A 24 -5.08 10.48 -15.95
C TYR A 24 -4.63 9.24 -16.73
N ASN A 25 -5.54 8.33 -17.06
CA ASN A 25 -5.28 7.09 -17.80
C ASN A 25 -4.76 7.31 -19.24
N ILE A 26 -4.51 8.56 -19.63
CA ILE A 26 -3.97 8.99 -20.92
C ILE A 26 -2.45 9.24 -20.86
N TYR A 27 -1.87 9.45 -19.66
CA TYR A 27 -0.48 9.89 -19.51
C TYR A 27 0.34 9.12 -18.46
N ARG A 28 -0.25 8.15 -17.75
CA ARG A 28 0.51 7.35 -16.77
C ARG A 28 1.27 6.22 -17.47
N PRO A 29 2.54 5.96 -17.08
CA PRO A 29 3.30 4.84 -17.62
C PRO A 29 2.52 3.52 -17.44
N PRO A 30 2.75 2.51 -18.30
CA PRO A 30 2.07 1.20 -18.26
C PRO A 30 2.36 0.37 -16.98
N PHE A 31 3.08 0.93 -16.00
CA PHE A 31 3.57 0.25 -14.80
C PHE A 31 2.79 0.55 -13.52
N ASP A 32 1.79 1.44 -13.58
CA ASP A 32 0.85 1.60 -12.47
C ASP A 32 -0.23 0.52 -12.55
N MET A 33 0.16 -0.72 -12.23
CA MET A 33 -0.84 -1.76 -12.03
C MET A 33 -1.77 -1.33 -10.88
N PRO A 34 -3.08 -1.23 -11.11
CA PRO A 34 -4.01 -0.90 -10.04
C PRO A 34 -3.95 -2.01 -9.01
N VAL A 35 -3.58 -1.69 -7.76
CA VAL A 35 -3.66 -2.68 -6.68
C VAL A 35 -5.12 -2.88 -6.34
N ILE A 36 -5.59 -4.12 -6.50
CA ILE A 36 -6.96 -4.54 -6.19
C ILE A 36 -6.88 -5.70 -5.22
N ILE A 37 -7.46 -5.54 -4.04
CA ILE A 37 -7.46 -6.55 -2.97
C ILE A 37 -8.91 -6.95 -2.70
N THR A 38 -9.15 -8.24 -2.45
CA THR A 38 -10.46 -8.72 -1.99
C THR A 38 -10.52 -8.64 -0.47
N ASP A 39 -11.54 -7.94 0.04
CA ASP A 39 -11.84 -7.86 1.46
C ASP A 39 -12.45 -9.16 1.99
N ARG A 40 -12.51 -9.30 3.31
CA ARG A 40 -13.10 -10.43 4.04
C ARG A 40 -14.59 -10.62 3.75
N ASP A 41 -15.30 -9.58 3.34
CA ASP A 41 -16.70 -9.64 2.94
C ASP A 41 -16.91 -9.91 1.44
N GLY A 42 -15.81 -10.09 0.68
CA GLY A 42 -15.82 -10.31 -0.75
C GLY A 42 -15.80 -9.03 -1.59
N SER A 43 -15.86 -7.84 -0.96
CA SER A 43 -15.78 -6.57 -1.68
C SER A 43 -14.40 -6.38 -2.31
N LEU A 44 -14.36 -5.74 -3.49
CA LEU A 44 -13.10 -5.31 -4.09
C LEU A 44 -12.68 -3.97 -3.49
N ILE A 45 -11.43 -3.88 -3.06
CA ILE A 45 -10.77 -2.70 -2.51
C ILE A 45 -9.73 -2.26 -3.54
N TYR A 46 -9.78 -1.00 -3.93
CA TYR A 46 -8.91 -0.39 -4.90
C TYR A 46 -7.90 0.53 -4.22
N GLU A 47 -6.66 0.46 -4.65
CA GLU A 47 -5.70 1.50 -4.31
C GLU A 47 -6.10 2.84 -4.93
N HIS A 48 -5.97 3.90 -4.14
CA HIS A 48 -6.25 5.26 -4.53
C HIS A 48 -4.95 5.98 -4.92
N GLU A 49 -5.07 7.16 -5.54
CA GLU A 49 -3.90 7.97 -5.84
C GLU A 49 -3.08 8.28 -4.58
N GLY A 50 -1.75 8.21 -4.69
CA GLY A 50 -0.86 8.52 -3.57
C GLY A 50 -0.66 7.40 -2.54
N ARG A 51 -1.01 6.14 -2.85
CA ARG A 51 -0.84 4.98 -1.94
C ARG A 51 -1.71 5.04 -0.69
N GLY A 52 -2.91 5.64 -0.79
CA GLY A 52 -3.82 5.81 0.34
C GLY A 52 -4.24 4.50 1.02
N LEU A 53 -4.40 3.42 0.23
CA LEU A 53 -4.72 2.09 0.76
C LEU A 53 -3.53 1.53 1.55
N LEU A 54 -2.32 1.58 0.99
CA LEU A 54 -1.11 1.14 1.70
C LEU A 54 -0.93 1.87 3.03
N TYR A 55 -1.04 3.20 3.04
CA TYR A 55 -0.94 3.98 4.27
C TYR A 55 -1.97 3.53 5.30
N THR A 56 -3.21 3.32 4.87
CA THR A 56 -4.28 2.86 5.76
C THR A 56 -3.98 1.46 6.32
N ILE A 57 -3.54 0.51 5.49
CA ILE A 57 -3.13 -0.84 5.91
C ILE A 57 -2.04 -0.77 6.98
N ILE A 58 -1.03 0.08 6.78
CA ILE A 58 0.08 0.29 7.74
C ILE A 58 -0.44 0.91 9.05
N THR A 59 -1.28 1.95 8.97
CA THR A 59 -1.86 2.61 10.17
C THR A 59 -2.69 1.64 11.01
N TYR A 60 -3.44 0.74 10.38
CA TYR A 60 -4.20 -0.30 11.09
C TYR A 60 -3.36 -1.53 11.49
N ASN A 61 -2.07 -1.55 11.16
CA ASN A 61 -1.15 -2.67 11.40
C ASN A 61 -1.70 -4.02 10.91
N ASN A 62 -2.34 -4.02 9.74
CA ASN A 62 -3.00 -5.20 9.18
C ASN A 62 -2.03 -5.99 8.29
N ILE A 63 -1.32 -6.93 8.91
CA ILE A 63 -0.27 -7.72 8.27
C ILE A 63 -0.79 -8.54 7.09
N GLU A 64 -1.95 -9.19 7.22
CA GLU A 64 -2.54 -10.01 6.13
C GLU A 64 -2.82 -9.16 4.88
N PHE A 65 -3.34 -7.94 5.07
CA PHE A 65 -3.56 -7.02 3.97
C PHE A 65 -2.26 -6.49 3.37
N LEU A 66 -1.25 -6.29 4.20
CA LEU A 66 0.06 -5.82 3.76
C LEU A 66 0.77 -6.87 2.88
N GLU A 67 0.68 -8.14 3.26
CA GLU A 67 1.19 -9.25 2.45
C GLU A 67 0.48 -9.33 1.09
N LYS A 68 -0.85 -9.26 1.08
CA LYS A 68 -1.65 -9.21 -0.16
C LYS A 68 -1.27 -8.03 -1.03
N TYR A 69 -1.04 -6.88 -0.42
CA TYR A 69 -0.64 -5.67 -1.11
C TYR A 69 0.71 -5.82 -1.81
N PHE A 70 1.74 -6.29 -1.10
CA PHE A 70 3.08 -6.46 -1.67
C PHE A 70 3.18 -7.62 -2.65
N ALA A 71 2.33 -8.64 -2.54
CA ALA A 71 2.22 -9.69 -3.55
C ALA A 71 1.77 -9.13 -4.91
N ILE A 72 0.97 -8.06 -4.92
CA ILE A 72 0.50 -7.40 -6.15
C ILE A 72 1.50 -6.33 -6.61
N ASN A 73 1.96 -5.49 -5.69
CA ASN A 73 2.90 -4.40 -5.99
C ASN A 73 4.14 -4.46 -5.10
N PRO A 74 5.11 -5.33 -5.44
CA PRO A 74 6.35 -5.46 -4.66
C PRO A 74 7.22 -4.19 -4.71
N ARG A 75 7.05 -3.35 -5.74
CA ARG A 75 7.73 -2.05 -5.88
C ARG A 75 7.17 -0.96 -4.97
N ALA A 76 6.06 -1.22 -4.30
CA ALA A 76 5.52 -0.29 -3.31
C ALA A 76 6.33 -0.28 -2.01
N ILE A 77 7.20 -1.28 -1.81
CA ILE A 77 8.28 -1.16 -0.84
C ILE A 77 9.10 0.04 -1.32
N PRO A 78 9.10 1.18 -0.60
CA PRO A 78 9.98 2.28 -0.95
C PRO A 78 11.38 1.68 -1.01
N ASN A 79 12.14 1.95 -2.08
CA ASN A 79 13.48 1.40 -2.28
C ASN A 79 14.23 1.51 -0.96
N LEU A 80 14.32 0.42 -0.20
CA LEU A 80 14.93 0.41 1.13
C LEU A 80 16.44 0.71 1.03
N PHE A 81 16.95 0.77 -0.19
CA PHE A 81 18.31 1.06 -0.62
C PHE A 81 18.51 2.49 -1.16
N GLU A 82 17.48 3.35 -1.12
CA GLU A 82 17.65 4.81 -1.29
C GLU A 82 17.82 5.50 0.08
N LEU A 83 18.35 4.78 1.07
CA LEU A 83 19.01 5.48 2.17
C LEU A 83 20.14 6.30 1.56
N PRO A 84 20.33 7.58 1.95
CA PRO A 84 21.56 8.27 1.62
C PRO A 84 22.71 7.36 2.04
N ASP A 85 23.63 7.10 1.11
CA ASP A 85 24.86 6.40 1.45
C ASP A 85 25.59 7.35 2.41
N ASP A 86 25.47 7.14 3.72
CA ASP A 86 26.09 7.93 4.78
C ASP A 86 27.63 7.74 4.79
N ASN A 87 28.21 7.51 3.61
CA ASN A 87 29.62 7.32 3.33
C ASN A 87 30.16 8.47 2.46
N GLU A 88 29.80 9.72 2.73
CA GLU A 88 30.81 10.78 2.61
C GLU A 88 31.70 10.73 3.86
N ALA A 89 32.55 9.70 3.90
CA ALA A 89 33.78 9.79 4.65
C ALA A 89 34.56 10.97 4.04
N ILE A 90 34.53 12.12 4.72
CA ILE A 90 35.45 13.22 4.49
C ILE A 90 36.85 12.67 4.78
N TYR A 91 37.47 12.09 3.76
CA TYR A 91 38.90 11.83 3.74
C TYR A 91 39.61 13.16 3.50
N ASP A 92 40.24 13.64 4.57
CA ASP A 92 41.50 14.38 4.64
C ASP A 92 41.88 15.30 3.46
N PHE A 93 41.92 16.60 3.75
CA PHE A 93 42.92 17.48 3.13
C PHE A 93 43.76 18.06 4.27
N GLY A 94 44.87 17.37 4.57
CA GLY A 94 45.97 17.96 5.29
C GLY A 94 46.56 19.13 4.50
N ASP A 95 46.75 20.25 5.21
CA ASP A 95 48.04 20.95 5.32
C ASP A 95 48.04 21.79 6.63
#